data_AF-A0A2G0Q127-F1
#
_entry.id   AF-A0A2G0Q127-F1
#
_cell.length_a   1.000
_cell.length_b   1.000
_cell.length_c   1.000
_cell.angle_alpha   90.00
_cell.angle_beta   90.00
_cell.angle_gamma   90.00
#
_symmetry.space_group_name_H-M   'P 1'
#
loop_
_entity.id
_entity.type
_entity.pdbx_description
1 polymer ?
#
loop_
_entity_poly.entity_id
_entity_poly.type
_entity_poly.pdbx_seq_one_letter_code
_entity_poly.pdbx_strand_id
1 'polypeptide(L)'
;MLRDTPVLKEIAGEAKAKDSGQTILKKQFSNGANLTLVGANSPGGFRRITCRIILFDEVDGYPSGGAGAEGDQIALGIKRSETFWNRKIVLGSTPTVKETSRIEKAFKDSDQRYYYVPCPHCGEFQVLEWGGPDTPYGIKWDKDSNDNGLPDTAYYVCRHHGCVIQDSDKPGMIKQGEWRASQSFKGHAGFHIWAGYSLFPNAAWKYLVAEWLRVKDDPLMRQTFINLVLGEPYEDRGEKALSERKLLERCEVWAAEVPDGVAVITAGIDTQDDRFEIEVVGWGRSEESWSIAHDVIEGDLETDEPWERLDAYLKQIWRRADGRGFAIIAACMDSGGHHTQKVYDFCRARLGRRIWAIKGESARGGKRSPVWPTKRITSRSKSSFKPIIIGVNAAKDTVRGRLHIEPPENTDPAPSYMHFPIDRDLHYFSQLLAERSVIPVVPTKHSTVVFIVMQRCGLMYMGLKLNALADNIAGNPDRLITPPAQPEIKTNLRFPGAIIPQSTEEKPKRKPMSQLLP
;
A
#
# COMPACT_ATOMS: atom_id res chain seq x y z
N MET A 1 12.78 11.81 34.82
CA MET A 1 11.45 11.62 35.46
C MET A 1 11.58 11.06 36.87
N LEU A 2 11.79 9.74 37.10
CA LEU A 2 11.89 9.21 38.48
C LEU A 2 13.05 9.80 39.30
N ARG A 3 14.16 10.15 38.66
CA ARG A 3 15.27 10.88 39.29
C ARG A 3 14.86 12.27 39.79
N ASP A 4 14.01 12.95 39.02
CA ASP A 4 13.72 14.39 39.17
C ASP A 4 12.38 14.63 39.88
N THR A 5 11.64 13.58 40.23
CA THR A 5 10.33 13.67 40.88
C THR A 5 10.27 12.75 42.10
N PRO A 6 10.62 13.28 43.31
CA PRO A 6 10.74 12.48 44.54
C PRO A 6 9.48 11.66 44.87
N VAL A 7 8.29 12.25 44.70
CA VAL A 7 7.01 11.56 44.97
C VAL A 7 6.80 10.35 44.05
N LEU A 8 7.17 10.46 42.77
CA LEU A 8 7.07 9.31 41.84
C LEU A 8 8.11 8.24 42.17
N LYS A 9 9.29 8.63 42.64
CA LYS A 9 10.34 7.68 43.08
C LYS A 9 9.87 6.85 44.27
N GLU A 10 9.22 7.49 45.25
CA GLU A 10 8.67 6.80 46.43
C GLU A 10 7.59 5.77 46.05
N ILE A 11 6.68 6.15 45.15
CA ILE A 11 5.64 5.24 44.64
C ILE A 11 6.25 4.11 43.79
N ALA A 12 7.27 4.42 42.98
CA ALA A 12 7.95 3.44 42.13
C ALA A 12 8.68 2.35 42.94
N GLY A 13 9.17 2.71 44.12
CA GLY A 13 9.99 1.85 44.97
C GLY A 13 11.41 1.65 44.43
N GLU A 14 12.22 0.89 45.17
CA GLU A 14 13.56 0.51 44.74
C GLU A 14 13.52 -0.73 43.85
N ALA A 15 14.16 -0.66 42.68
CA ALA A 15 14.26 -1.80 41.76
C ALA A 15 15.18 -2.88 42.37
N LYS A 16 14.60 -3.91 43.01
CA LYS A 16 15.36 -5.08 43.48
C LYS A 16 15.71 -5.99 42.30
N ALA A 17 16.97 -6.42 42.23
CA ALA A 17 17.54 -7.10 41.06
C ALA A 17 16.91 -8.46 40.69
N LYS A 18 16.07 -9.06 41.56
CA LYS A 18 15.39 -10.34 41.32
C LYS A 18 14.02 -10.37 42.01
N ASP A 19 13.06 -9.59 41.51
CA ASP A 19 11.67 -9.63 41.97
C ASP A 19 10.74 -10.02 40.81
N SER A 20 9.94 -11.07 41.02
CA SER A 20 8.93 -11.58 40.08
C SER A 20 7.83 -10.55 39.74
N GLY A 21 7.61 -9.55 40.61
CA GLY A 21 6.71 -8.41 40.37
C GLY A 21 7.29 -7.28 39.53
N GLN A 22 8.57 -7.37 39.13
CA GLN A 22 9.35 -6.30 38.50
C GLN A 22 9.96 -6.76 37.16
N THR A 23 9.13 -7.21 36.22
CA THR A 23 9.60 -7.58 34.86
C THR A 23 9.62 -6.37 33.92
N ILE A 24 10.12 -6.56 32.69
CA ILE A 24 10.09 -5.51 31.64
C ILE A 24 8.64 -5.15 31.28
N LEU A 25 7.75 -6.15 31.25
CA LEU A 25 6.36 -5.98 30.82
C LEU A 25 5.38 -5.76 31.97
N LYS A 26 5.80 -5.95 33.23
CA LYS A 26 4.95 -5.78 34.40
C LYS A 26 5.72 -5.12 35.54
N LYS A 27 5.16 -4.03 36.06
CA LYS A 27 5.68 -3.30 37.22
C LYS A 27 4.62 -3.21 38.31
N GLN A 28 4.94 -3.70 39.49
CA GLN A 28 4.15 -3.49 40.70
C GLN A 28 4.76 -2.34 41.50
N PHE A 29 3.93 -1.38 41.88
CA PHE A 29 4.30 -0.20 42.64
C PHE A 29 4.04 -0.39 44.15
N SER A 30 4.70 0.41 44.99
CA SER A 30 4.64 0.31 46.46
C SER A 30 3.22 0.47 47.02
N ASN A 31 2.34 1.18 46.29
CA ASN A 31 0.93 1.38 46.65
C ASN A 31 0.00 0.26 46.13
N GLY A 32 0.55 -0.84 45.59
CA GLY A 32 -0.21 -1.97 45.06
C GLY A 32 -0.72 -1.79 43.63
N ALA A 33 -0.50 -0.64 42.99
CA ALA A 33 -0.83 -0.44 41.59
C ALA A 33 0.06 -1.29 40.68
N ASN A 34 -0.50 -1.73 39.55
CA ASN A 34 0.22 -2.54 38.57
C ASN A 34 0.18 -1.85 37.21
N LEU A 35 1.33 -1.72 36.57
CA LEU A 35 1.48 -1.36 35.16
C LEU A 35 1.81 -2.61 34.36
N THR A 36 1.03 -2.87 33.32
CA THR A 36 1.28 -3.95 32.37
C THR A 36 1.44 -3.36 30.98
N LEU A 37 2.53 -3.71 30.31
CA LEU A 37 2.82 -3.33 28.93
C LEU A 37 2.48 -4.51 28.01
N VAL A 38 1.64 -4.24 27.01
CA VAL A 38 1.17 -5.25 26.06
C VAL A 38 1.49 -4.76 24.65
N GLY A 39 2.14 -5.61 23.85
CA GLY A 39 2.35 -5.31 22.44
C GLY A 39 1.06 -5.48 21.64
N ALA A 40 0.72 -4.52 20.79
CA ALA A 40 -0.49 -4.54 19.96
C ALA A 40 -0.58 -5.78 19.03
N ASN A 41 0.54 -6.40 18.71
CA ASN A 41 0.61 -7.59 17.85
C ASN A 41 0.30 -8.90 18.60
N SER A 42 0.15 -8.88 19.93
CA SER A 42 0.02 -10.08 20.77
C SER A 42 -1.42 -10.26 21.27
N PRO A 43 -2.27 -11.02 20.56
CA PRO A 43 -3.64 -11.32 21.02
C PRO A 43 -3.68 -11.93 22.43
N GLY A 44 -2.76 -12.85 22.72
CA GLY A 44 -2.64 -13.47 24.04
C GLY A 44 -2.38 -12.46 25.16
N GLY A 45 -1.74 -11.33 24.85
CA GLY A 45 -1.46 -10.25 25.80
C GLY A 45 -2.69 -9.52 26.30
N PHE A 46 -3.82 -9.55 25.57
CA PHE A 46 -5.07 -8.94 26.00
C PHE A 46 -5.94 -9.88 26.87
N ARG A 47 -5.55 -11.15 27.01
CA ARG A 47 -6.34 -12.14 27.77
C ARG A 47 -6.01 -12.09 29.25
N ARG A 48 -7.03 -12.37 30.10
CA ARG A 48 -6.90 -12.49 31.57
C ARG A 48 -6.34 -11.24 32.27
N ILE A 49 -6.56 -10.07 31.68
CA ILE A 49 -6.21 -8.77 32.26
C ILE A 49 -7.50 -7.99 32.52
N THR A 50 -7.58 -7.37 33.70
CA THR A 50 -8.66 -6.46 34.11
C THR A 50 -8.01 -5.15 34.52
N CYS A 51 -8.27 -4.06 33.79
CA CYS A 51 -7.59 -2.78 33.94
C CYS A 51 -8.57 -1.61 33.96
N ARG A 52 -8.44 -0.72 34.95
CA ARG A 52 -9.24 0.50 35.03
C ARG A 52 -8.76 1.60 34.08
N ILE A 53 -7.44 1.74 33.94
CA ILE A 53 -6.81 2.77 33.10
C ILE A 53 -6.13 2.05 31.93
N ILE A 54 -6.48 2.43 30.71
CA ILE A 54 -5.92 1.87 29.48
C ILE A 54 -5.37 3.01 28.64
N LEU A 55 -4.10 2.89 28.26
CA LEU A 55 -3.39 3.86 27.44
C LEU A 55 -2.96 3.14 26.17
N PHE A 56 -3.53 3.53 25.03
CA PHE A 56 -3.10 3.08 23.72
C PHE A 56 -2.17 4.13 23.12
N ASP A 57 -0.93 3.73 22.89
CA ASP A 57 0.10 4.57 22.28
C ASP A 57 0.35 4.12 20.84
N GLU A 58 0.61 5.07 19.96
CA GLU A 58 0.78 4.90 18.51
C GLU A 58 -0.28 4.05 17.80
N VAL A 59 -1.57 4.35 18.06
CA VAL A 59 -2.71 3.57 17.53
C VAL A 59 -2.77 3.49 16.01
N ASP A 60 -2.26 4.48 15.28
CA ASP A 60 -2.20 4.45 13.81
C ASP A 60 -1.11 3.52 13.28
N GLY A 61 -0.10 3.19 14.10
CA GLY A 61 0.94 2.22 13.78
C GLY A 61 0.53 0.76 14.03
N TYR A 62 -0.69 0.52 14.52
CA TYR A 62 -1.15 -0.85 14.82
C TYR A 62 -1.40 -1.65 13.54
N PRO A 63 -1.20 -2.98 13.55
CA PRO A 63 -1.51 -3.82 12.41
C PRO A 63 -2.97 -3.68 11.97
N SER A 64 -3.18 -3.43 10.68
CA SER A 64 -4.50 -3.34 10.05
C SER A 64 -5.28 -4.64 10.17
N GLY A 65 -4.60 -5.80 10.20
CA GLY A 65 -5.21 -7.13 10.39
C GLY A 65 -5.69 -7.44 11.82
N GLY A 66 -5.53 -6.53 12.78
CA GLY A 66 -5.93 -6.76 14.18
C GLY A 66 -4.84 -7.46 15.03
N ALA A 67 -5.19 -7.87 16.25
CA ALA A 67 -4.32 -8.69 17.10
C ALA A 67 -4.35 -10.14 16.62
N GLY A 68 -3.56 -10.48 15.59
CA GLY A 68 -3.63 -11.80 14.96
C GLY A 68 -5.00 -12.03 14.32
N ALA A 69 -5.71 -13.11 14.70
CA ALA A 69 -7.06 -13.43 14.21
C ALA A 69 -8.19 -13.00 15.18
N GLU A 70 -7.87 -12.33 16.31
CA GLU A 70 -8.85 -12.06 17.39
C GLU A 70 -9.61 -10.73 17.24
N GLY A 71 -9.32 -9.94 16.21
CA GLY A 71 -10.00 -8.68 15.91
C GLY A 71 -9.24 -7.41 16.34
N ASP A 72 -9.94 -6.29 16.40
CA ASP A 72 -9.34 -4.97 16.64
C ASP A 72 -8.73 -4.82 18.05
N GLN A 73 -7.48 -4.35 18.09
CA GLN A 73 -6.69 -4.22 19.32
C GLN A 73 -7.31 -3.25 20.32
N ILE A 74 -7.86 -2.14 19.84
CA ILE A 74 -8.44 -1.08 20.69
C ILE A 74 -9.71 -1.62 21.34
N ALA A 75 -10.59 -2.25 20.56
CA ALA A 75 -11.80 -2.89 21.06
C ALA A 75 -11.48 -3.98 22.11
N LEU A 76 -10.52 -4.87 21.84
CA LEU A 76 -10.09 -5.93 22.76
C LEU A 76 -9.54 -5.38 24.08
N GLY A 77 -8.76 -4.30 24.01
CA GLY A 77 -8.24 -3.61 25.19
C GLY A 77 -9.34 -2.93 25.99
N ILE A 78 -10.27 -2.20 25.34
CA ILE A 78 -11.40 -1.54 26.01
C ILE A 78 -12.24 -2.54 26.81
N LYS A 79 -12.45 -3.75 26.27
CA LYS A 79 -13.17 -4.83 26.98
C LYS A 79 -12.54 -5.22 28.33
N ARG A 80 -11.25 -4.94 28.55
CA ARG A 80 -10.58 -5.21 29.84
C ARG A 80 -10.97 -4.27 30.97
N SER A 81 -11.71 -3.21 30.66
CA SER A 81 -12.15 -2.21 31.63
C SER A 81 -13.63 -2.30 31.97
N GLU A 82 -14.37 -3.29 31.46
CA GLU A 82 -15.84 -3.38 31.59
C GLU A 82 -16.33 -3.40 33.04
N THR A 83 -15.57 -3.97 33.97
CA THR A 83 -15.95 -4.04 35.38
C THR A 83 -15.80 -2.71 36.12
N PHE A 84 -15.20 -1.67 35.51
CA PHE A 84 -14.93 -0.39 36.16
C PHE A 84 -15.82 0.72 35.61
N TRP A 85 -16.77 1.19 36.43
CA TRP A 85 -17.64 2.32 36.10
C TRP A 85 -16.89 3.64 35.89
N ASN A 86 -15.70 3.79 36.49
CA ASN A 86 -14.83 4.96 36.41
C ASN A 86 -13.52 4.71 35.65
N ARG A 87 -13.60 3.85 34.63
CA ARG A 87 -12.50 3.58 33.71
C ARG A 87 -12.01 4.85 33.01
N LYS A 88 -10.72 4.87 32.63
CA LYS A 88 -10.12 5.91 31.80
C LYS A 88 -9.42 5.26 30.62
N ILE A 89 -9.79 5.68 29.41
CA ILE A 89 -9.22 5.19 28.16
C ILE A 89 -8.58 6.39 27.47
N VAL A 90 -7.33 6.24 27.03
CA VAL A 90 -6.58 7.28 26.32
C VAL A 90 -6.02 6.66 25.05
N LEU A 91 -6.17 7.35 23.92
CA LEU A 91 -5.54 7.01 22.65
C LEU A 91 -4.60 8.16 22.28
N GLY A 92 -3.39 7.83 21.86
CA GLY A 92 -2.43 8.78 21.32
C GLY A 92 -1.77 8.21 20.07
N SER A 93 -1.57 9.03 19.05
CA SER A 93 -0.75 8.73 17.87
C SER A 93 -0.57 9.98 17.02
N THR A 94 0.35 9.91 16.08
CA THR A 94 0.36 10.81 14.92
C THR A 94 -0.57 10.24 13.84
N PRO A 95 -1.49 11.05 13.26
CA PRO A 95 -2.38 10.55 12.22
C PRO A 95 -1.59 10.17 10.98
N THR A 96 -2.02 9.11 10.30
CA THR A 96 -1.39 8.64 9.06
C THR A 96 -2.11 9.21 7.84
N VAL A 97 -2.94 8.42 7.17
CA VAL A 97 -3.63 8.85 5.95
C VAL A 97 -5.09 9.09 6.25
N LYS A 98 -5.61 10.17 5.68
CA LYS A 98 -7.00 10.59 5.84
C LYS A 98 -7.94 9.42 5.57
N GLU A 99 -9.00 9.31 6.37
CA GLU A 99 -10.04 8.26 6.31
C GLU A 99 -9.59 6.86 6.79
N THR A 100 -8.30 6.55 6.76
CA THR A 100 -7.74 5.29 7.31
C THR A 100 -7.21 5.45 8.74
N SER A 101 -6.88 6.68 9.14
CA SER A 101 -6.27 6.99 10.42
C SER A 101 -7.23 6.72 11.59
N ARG A 102 -6.78 5.90 12.55
CA ARG A 102 -7.58 5.52 13.73
C ARG A 102 -7.70 6.69 14.70
N ILE A 103 -6.62 7.42 14.92
CA ILE A 103 -6.60 8.60 15.78
C ILE A 103 -7.40 9.75 15.17
N GLU A 104 -7.39 9.92 13.84
CA GLU A 104 -8.23 10.91 13.16
C GLU A 104 -9.71 10.62 13.41
N LYS A 105 -10.14 9.36 13.26
CA LYS A 105 -11.51 8.95 13.55
C LYS A 105 -11.88 9.20 15.01
N ALA A 106 -11.01 8.80 15.94
CA ALA A 106 -11.24 9.02 17.37
C ALA A 106 -11.34 10.53 17.71
N PHE A 107 -10.49 11.37 17.11
CA PHE A 107 -10.55 12.82 17.29
C PHE A 107 -11.85 13.41 16.72
N LYS A 108 -12.28 12.99 15.53
CA LYS A 108 -13.56 13.41 14.93
C LYS A 108 -14.76 13.06 15.80
N ASP A 109 -14.74 11.90 16.45
CA ASP A 109 -15.78 11.42 17.38
C ASP A 109 -15.73 12.10 18.77
N SER A 110 -14.81 13.04 19.00
CA SER A 110 -14.62 13.75 20.26
C SER A 110 -15.17 15.19 20.25
N ASP A 111 -14.92 15.95 21.32
CA ASP A 111 -15.20 17.38 21.40
C ASP A 111 -14.17 18.29 20.67
N GLN A 112 -13.14 17.71 20.05
CA GLN A 112 -12.17 18.37 19.16
C GLN A 112 -11.54 19.65 19.74
N ARG A 113 -10.67 19.47 20.74
CA ARG A 113 -9.97 20.58 21.39
C ARG A 113 -8.69 20.94 20.67
N TYR A 114 -8.51 22.24 20.50
CA TYR A 114 -7.28 22.86 20.01
C TYR A 114 -6.72 23.80 21.06
N TYR A 115 -5.40 23.98 21.04
CA TYR A 115 -4.73 24.89 21.97
C TYR A 115 -4.68 26.30 21.38
N TYR A 116 -5.50 27.19 21.92
CA TYR A 116 -5.57 28.59 21.51
C TYR A 116 -4.53 29.40 22.27
N VAL A 117 -3.78 30.24 21.58
CA VAL A 117 -2.80 31.14 22.16
C VAL A 117 -3.12 32.59 21.79
N PRO A 118 -2.93 33.56 22.70
CA PRO A 118 -3.14 34.96 22.38
C PRO A 118 -2.02 35.48 21.47
N CYS A 119 -2.38 36.34 20.52
CA CYS A 119 -1.39 37.17 19.83
C CYS A 119 -0.74 38.15 20.83
N PRO A 120 0.60 38.25 20.90
CA PRO A 120 1.27 39.16 21.84
C PRO A 120 1.04 40.65 21.51
N HIS A 121 0.56 40.96 20.30
CA HIS A 121 0.34 42.33 19.84
C HIS A 121 -1.13 42.77 19.92
N CYS A 122 -2.08 41.92 19.52
CA CYS A 122 -3.50 42.27 19.52
C CYS A 122 -4.34 41.56 20.61
N GLY A 123 -3.78 40.59 21.33
CA GLY A 123 -4.47 39.86 22.41
C GLY A 123 -5.47 38.80 21.94
N GLU A 124 -5.87 38.81 20.67
CA GLU A 124 -6.84 37.84 20.13
C GLU A 124 -6.30 36.41 20.13
N PHE A 125 -7.14 35.46 20.54
CA PHE A 125 -6.78 34.05 20.65
C PHE A 125 -6.93 33.33 19.31
N GLN A 126 -5.95 32.49 18.97
CA GLN A 126 -5.90 31.74 17.71
C GLN A 126 -5.19 30.39 17.89
N VAL A 127 -5.45 29.47 16.97
CA VAL A 127 -4.67 28.24 16.81
C VAL A 127 -3.46 28.56 15.92
N LEU A 128 -2.29 28.02 16.23
CA LEU A 128 -1.13 28.11 15.36
C LEU A 128 -1.33 27.18 14.17
N GLU A 129 -1.18 27.71 12.96
CA GLU A 129 -1.40 27.02 11.68
C GLU A 129 -0.12 27.13 10.84
N TRP A 130 0.15 26.13 9.98
CA TRP A 130 1.34 26.14 9.12
C TRP A 130 1.35 27.32 8.15
N GLY A 131 0.21 27.70 7.57
CA GLY A 131 0.09 28.87 6.69
C GLY A 131 0.62 28.64 5.27
N GLY A 132 -0.13 27.90 4.45
CA GLY A 132 0.23 27.62 3.05
C GLY A 132 0.35 28.87 2.16
N PRO A 133 0.75 28.72 0.88
CA PRO A 133 0.93 29.84 -0.06
C PRO A 133 -0.30 30.75 -0.17
N ASP A 134 -1.49 30.17 -0.18
CA ASP A 134 -2.76 30.89 -0.33
C ASP A 134 -3.36 31.35 1.01
N THR A 135 -2.71 31.06 2.13
CA THR A 135 -3.18 31.44 3.47
C THR A 135 -2.42 32.68 3.93
N PRO A 136 -3.09 33.83 4.19
CA PRO A 136 -2.39 35.07 4.56
C PRO A 136 -1.82 35.06 5.98
N TYR A 137 -2.19 34.07 6.80
CA TYR A 137 -1.73 33.90 8.18
C TYR A 137 -1.02 32.55 8.36
N GLY A 138 -0.42 32.31 9.53
CA GLY A 138 0.37 31.12 9.84
C GLY A 138 1.88 31.35 9.80
N ILE A 139 2.68 30.29 9.77
CA ILE A 139 4.16 30.40 9.67
C ILE A 139 4.54 30.90 8.28
N LYS A 140 5.38 31.93 8.23
CA LYS A 140 5.91 32.57 7.02
C LYS A 140 7.41 32.78 7.13
N TRP A 141 8.05 32.96 5.99
CA TRP A 141 9.48 33.21 5.87
C TRP A 141 9.76 33.98 4.58
N ASP A 142 10.84 34.74 4.58
CA ASP A 142 11.28 35.51 3.42
C ASP A 142 12.00 34.62 2.41
N LYS A 143 12.20 35.17 1.21
CA LYS A 143 12.95 34.53 0.13
C LYS A 143 14.14 35.38 -0.30
N ASP A 144 15.19 34.74 -0.81
CA ASP A 144 16.32 35.42 -1.42
C ASP A 144 16.00 35.91 -2.85
N SER A 145 16.99 36.53 -3.51
CA SER A 145 16.85 37.02 -4.89
C SER A 145 16.62 35.92 -5.94
N ASN A 146 16.83 34.64 -5.58
CA ASN A 146 16.66 33.47 -6.44
C ASN A 146 15.38 32.69 -6.10
N ASP A 147 14.46 33.29 -5.33
CA ASP A 147 13.21 32.66 -4.85
C ASP A 147 13.40 31.47 -3.89
N ASN A 148 14.60 31.31 -3.30
CA ASN A 148 14.82 30.31 -2.26
C ASN A 148 14.33 30.81 -0.91
N GLY A 149 13.57 29.98 -0.18
CA GLY A 149 13.12 30.31 1.17
C GLY A 149 14.28 30.39 2.16
N LEU A 150 14.24 31.37 3.07
CA LEU A 150 15.25 31.64 4.09
C LEU A 150 14.74 31.21 5.48
N PRO A 151 15.13 30.02 5.99
CA PRO A 151 14.58 29.50 7.24
C PRO A 151 14.80 30.39 8.46
N ASP A 152 15.94 31.08 8.56
CA ASP A 152 16.26 31.94 9.70
C ASP A 152 15.35 33.18 9.81
N THR A 153 14.57 33.48 8.77
CA THR A 153 13.58 34.56 8.75
C THR A 153 12.18 34.10 9.15
N ALA A 154 12.03 32.88 9.69
CA ALA A 154 10.71 32.35 10.04
C ALA A 154 10.00 33.20 11.12
N TYR A 155 8.79 33.65 10.82
CA TYR A 155 7.87 34.35 11.73
C TYR A 155 6.45 33.78 11.61
N TYR A 156 5.54 34.17 12.49
CA TYR A 156 4.14 33.80 12.41
C TYR A 156 3.27 35.04 12.15
N VAL A 157 2.31 34.95 11.23
CA VAL A 157 1.35 36.02 10.94
C VAL A 157 0.01 35.71 11.60
N CYS A 158 -0.48 36.64 12.44
CA CYS A 158 -1.75 36.50 13.15
C CYS A 158 -2.96 36.48 12.20
N ARG A 159 -3.91 35.55 12.43
CA ARG A 159 -5.12 35.39 11.61
C ARG A 159 -6.14 36.53 11.73
N HIS A 160 -6.10 37.30 12.80
CA HIS A 160 -7.11 38.34 13.09
C HIS A 160 -6.72 39.70 12.54
N HIS A 161 -5.48 40.12 12.78
CA HIS A 161 -5.00 41.48 12.46
C HIS A 161 -3.69 41.49 11.65
N GLY A 162 -3.18 40.33 11.22
CA GLY A 162 -1.96 40.27 10.41
C GLY A 162 -0.67 40.65 11.15
N CYS A 163 -0.69 40.70 12.50
CA CYS A 163 0.50 41.02 13.29
C CYS A 163 1.63 39.99 13.03
N VAL A 164 2.86 40.47 12.87
CA VAL A 164 4.06 39.64 12.75
C VAL A 164 4.57 39.28 14.13
N ILE A 165 4.60 37.99 14.43
CA ILE A 165 4.98 37.41 15.72
C ILE A 165 6.32 36.69 15.54
N GLN A 166 7.28 36.93 16.43
CA GLN A 166 8.58 36.29 16.39
C GLN A 166 8.59 35.01 17.23
N ASP A 167 9.48 34.05 16.92
CA ASP A 167 9.60 32.79 17.69
C ASP A 167 9.96 33.06 19.17
N SER A 168 10.61 34.20 19.47
CA SER A 168 10.89 34.68 20.83
C SER A 168 9.64 35.01 21.65
N ASP A 169 8.53 35.34 21.01
CA ASP A 169 7.25 35.64 21.69
C ASP A 169 6.50 34.36 22.09
N LYS A 170 6.80 33.24 21.41
CA LYS A 170 6.14 31.94 21.57
C LYS A 170 6.06 31.47 23.03
N PRO A 171 7.09 31.54 23.88
CA PRO A 171 6.97 31.12 25.28
C PRO A 171 5.87 31.87 26.05
N GLY A 172 5.73 33.17 25.80
CA GLY A 172 4.69 34.00 26.42
C GLY A 172 3.29 33.65 25.94
N MET A 173 3.15 33.36 24.64
CA MET A 173 1.90 32.90 24.01
C MET A 173 1.47 31.54 24.56
N ILE A 174 2.39 30.57 24.60
CA ILE A 174 2.12 29.22 25.10
C ILE A 174 1.72 29.24 26.57
N LYS A 175 2.41 30.04 27.41
CA LYS A 175 2.07 30.16 28.83
C LYS A 175 0.65 30.68 29.08
N GLN A 176 0.14 31.51 28.18
CA GLN A 176 -1.19 32.13 28.28
C GLN A 176 -2.25 31.38 27.46
N GLY A 177 -1.89 30.27 26.82
CA GLY A 177 -2.81 29.52 25.97
C GLY A 177 -3.80 28.67 26.74
N GLU A 178 -4.91 28.33 26.10
CA GLU A 178 -5.99 27.52 26.66
C GLU A 178 -6.58 26.53 25.65
N TRP A 179 -7.02 25.38 26.15
CA TRP A 179 -7.72 24.38 25.34
C TRP A 179 -9.18 24.75 25.16
N ARG A 180 -9.63 24.91 23.92
CA ARG A 180 -11.04 25.17 23.60
C ARG A 180 -11.60 24.05 22.74
N ALA A 181 -12.77 23.54 23.10
CA ALA A 181 -13.49 22.52 22.34
C ALA A 181 -14.21 23.15 21.14
N SER A 182 -14.15 22.48 19.99
CA SER A 182 -14.84 22.91 18.76
C SER A 182 -16.20 22.21 18.60
N GLN A 183 -16.45 21.15 19.38
CA GLN A 183 -17.68 20.37 19.38
C GLN A 183 -18.18 20.15 20.81
N SER A 184 -19.46 19.79 20.97
CA SER A 184 -20.05 19.53 22.29
C SER A 184 -19.49 18.26 22.94
N PHE A 185 -19.18 18.33 24.23
CA PHE A 185 -18.67 17.18 24.99
C PHE A 185 -19.73 16.09 25.21
N LYS A 186 -19.47 14.88 24.69
CA LYS A 186 -20.33 13.70 24.82
C LYS A 186 -19.67 12.56 25.63
N GLY A 187 -18.78 12.91 26.56
CA GLY A 187 -18.02 11.93 27.35
C GLY A 187 -16.67 11.52 26.73
N HIS A 188 -16.32 12.07 25.56
CA HIS A 188 -15.05 11.84 24.86
C HIS A 188 -14.39 13.18 24.54
N ALA A 189 -13.24 13.44 25.15
CA ALA A 189 -12.45 14.65 24.87
C ALA A 189 -11.27 14.29 23.98
N GLY A 190 -11.06 15.06 22.91
CA GLY A 190 -9.95 14.88 21.98
C GLY A 190 -9.11 16.14 21.88
N PHE A 191 -7.81 15.98 21.65
CA PHE A 191 -6.84 17.07 21.70
C PHE A 191 -5.93 16.98 20.47
N HIS A 192 -5.74 18.10 19.78
CA HIS A 192 -4.76 18.24 18.70
C HIS A 192 -3.72 19.29 19.07
N ILE A 193 -2.45 18.96 18.87
CA ILE A 193 -1.31 19.85 19.01
C ILE A 193 -0.19 19.38 18.08
N TRP A 194 0.65 20.30 17.63
CA TRP A 194 1.70 20.03 16.66
C TRP A 194 3.00 20.76 17.00
N ALA A 195 4.07 20.49 16.25
CA ALA A 195 5.42 20.95 16.59
C ALA A 195 5.55 22.48 16.67
N GLY A 196 4.71 23.25 15.96
CA GLY A 196 4.70 24.71 15.99
C GLY A 196 4.48 25.31 17.39
N TYR A 197 3.90 24.54 18.32
CA TYR A 197 3.71 24.94 19.72
C TYR A 197 4.90 24.61 20.63
N SER A 198 5.84 23.77 20.18
CA SER A 198 6.92 23.26 21.01
C SER A 198 7.92 24.34 21.37
N LEU A 199 8.32 24.36 22.65
CA LEU A 199 9.39 25.21 23.18
C LEU A 199 10.76 24.54 23.11
N PHE A 200 10.87 23.37 22.48
CA PHE A 200 12.15 22.69 22.32
C PHE A 200 13.02 23.43 21.30
N PRO A 201 14.35 23.54 21.53
CA PRO A 201 15.25 24.26 20.62
C PRO A 201 15.19 23.74 19.18
N ASN A 202 15.09 22.42 18.99
CA ASN A 202 15.04 21.78 17.68
C ASN A 202 13.66 21.85 17.00
N ALA A 203 12.67 22.45 17.66
CA ALA A 203 11.32 22.70 17.12
C ALA A 203 11.03 24.20 16.98
N ALA A 204 12.06 25.06 17.04
CA ALA A 204 11.93 26.46 16.67
C ALA A 204 11.43 26.59 15.23
N TRP A 205 10.61 27.61 14.94
CA TRP A 205 9.95 27.73 13.62
C TRP A 205 10.93 27.70 12.45
N LYS A 206 12.13 28.27 12.60
CA LYS A 206 13.19 28.20 11.59
C LYS A 206 13.59 26.77 11.20
N TYR A 207 13.61 25.84 12.15
CA TYR A 207 13.95 24.45 11.87
C TYR A 207 12.79 23.72 11.18
N LEU A 208 11.55 24.05 11.55
CA LEU A 208 10.37 23.52 10.85
C LEU A 208 10.32 24.01 9.40
N VAL A 209 10.63 25.28 9.15
CA VAL A 209 10.74 25.85 7.80
C VAL A 209 11.88 25.21 7.02
N ALA A 210 13.05 25.03 7.63
CA ALA A 210 14.17 24.34 6.98
C ALA A 210 13.81 22.89 6.59
N GLU A 211 13.09 22.18 7.47
CA GLU A 211 12.60 20.83 7.17
C GLU A 211 11.60 20.86 6.02
N TRP A 212 10.61 21.76 6.05
CA TRP A 212 9.62 21.89 4.98
C TRP A 212 10.26 22.17 3.62
N LEU A 213 11.19 23.11 3.54
CA LEU A 213 11.87 23.46 2.29
C LEU A 213 12.65 22.28 1.68
N ARG A 214 13.13 21.35 2.52
CA ARG A 214 13.81 20.13 2.07
C ARG A 214 12.85 19.06 1.56
N VAL A 215 11.62 19.00 2.09
CA VAL A 215 10.69 17.88 1.86
C VAL A 215 9.47 18.22 1.01
N LYS A 216 9.14 19.50 0.82
CA LYS A 216 7.91 19.95 0.16
C LYS A 216 7.69 19.40 -1.26
N ASP A 217 8.77 19.11 -1.99
CA ASP A 217 8.75 18.66 -3.38
C ASP A 217 8.79 17.13 -3.53
N ASP A 218 9.05 16.39 -2.43
CA ASP A 218 9.01 14.93 -2.39
C ASP A 218 7.72 14.48 -1.68
N PRO A 219 6.76 13.85 -2.40
CA PRO A 219 5.47 13.45 -1.80
C PRO A 219 5.58 12.56 -0.57
N LEU A 220 6.57 11.65 -0.51
CA LEU A 220 6.75 10.72 0.61
C LEU A 220 7.33 11.44 1.83
N MET A 221 8.33 12.29 1.61
CA MET A 221 8.93 13.09 2.68
C MET A 221 7.94 14.15 3.18
N ARG A 222 7.17 14.76 2.28
CA ARG A 222 6.09 15.71 2.59
C ARG A 222 5.01 15.07 3.46
N GLN A 223 4.64 13.81 3.18
CA GLN A 223 3.72 13.06 4.04
C GLN A 223 4.26 12.95 5.47
N THR A 224 5.55 12.66 5.62
CA THR A 224 6.20 12.53 6.93
C THR A 224 6.12 13.84 7.72
N PHE A 225 6.35 14.98 7.05
CA PHE A 225 6.21 16.30 7.65
C PHE A 225 4.77 16.56 8.12
N ILE A 226 3.78 16.33 7.25
CA ILE A 226 2.36 16.58 7.58
C ILE A 226 1.91 15.71 8.76
N ASN A 227 2.29 14.43 8.77
CA ASN A 227 1.88 13.50 9.82
C ASN A 227 2.60 13.76 11.16
N LEU A 228 3.93 13.86 11.14
CA LEU A 228 4.74 13.92 12.37
C LEU A 228 4.95 15.33 12.90
N VAL A 229 5.04 16.33 12.02
CA VAL A 229 5.29 17.74 12.42
C VAL A 229 3.97 18.46 12.64
N LEU A 230 3.05 18.40 11.68
CA LEU A 230 1.74 19.09 11.77
C LEU A 230 0.70 18.30 12.57
N GLY A 231 0.92 16.99 12.78
CA GLY A 231 -0.07 16.15 13.45
C GLY A 231 -1.39 16.09 12.67
N GLU A 232 -1.33 16.20 11.35
CA GLU A 232 -2.50 16.24 10.47
C GLU A 232 -2.55 14.97 9.59
N PRO A 233 -3.76 14.45 9.30
CA PRO A 233 -3.90 13.34 8.37
C PRO A 233 -3.43 13.78 6.97
N TYR A 234 -2.55 12.99 6.37
CA TYR A 234 -2.06 13.27 5.03
C TYR A 234 -3.15 12.94 4.02
N GLU A 235 -3.51 13.93 3.22
CA GLU A 235 -4.34 13.82 2.04
C GLU A 235 -3.48 14.25 0.86
N ASP A 236 -3.28 13.37 -0.10
CA ASP A 236 -2.56 13.75 -1.30
C ASP A 236 -3.48 14.67 -2.12
N ARG A 237 -3.30 15.98 -1.95
CA ARG A 237 -4.09 17.02 -2.63
C ARG A 237 -3.55 17.38 -4.02
N GLY A 238 -2.65 16.57 -4.58
CA GLY A 238 -2.21 16.76 -5.95
C GLY A 238 -3.30 16.31 -6.94
N GLU A 239 -3.41 16.99 -8.09
CA GLU A 239 -4.19 16.50 -9.25
C GLU A 239 -3.81 15.04 -9.59
N LYS A 240 -2.56 14.65 -9.34
CA LYS A 240 -1.99 13.30 -9.56
C LYS A 240 -2.17 12.31 -8.41
N ALA A 241 -2.89 12.64 -7.34
CA ALA A 241 -3.10 11.70 -6.24
C ALA A 241 -3.88 10.47 -6.72
N LEU A 242 -3.27 9.29 -6.62
CA LEU A 242 -3.91 8.00 -6.87
C LEU A 242 -4.82 7.67 -5.68
N SER A 243 -6.13 7.59 -5.93
CA SER A 243 -7.11 7.03 -5.00
C SER A 243 -7.85 5.89 -5.66
N GLU A 244 -8.33 4.93 -4.87
CA GLU A 244 -9.15 3.82 -5.33
C GLU A 244 -10.36 4.33 -6.12
N ARG A 245 -10.95 5.43 -5.65
CA ARG A 245 -12.10 6.08 -6.29
C ARG A 245 -11.77 6.63 -7.68
N LYS A 246 -10.62 7.31 -7.84
CA LYS A 246 -10.19 7.79 -9.16
C LYS A 246 -9.90 6.63 -10.11
N LEU A 247 -9.38 5.50 -9.62
CA LEU A 247 -9.17 4.32 -10.46
C LEU A 247 -10.48 3.65 -10.86
N LEU A 248 -11.49 3.62 -9.98
CA LEU A 248 -12.84 3.14 -10.31
C LEU A 248 -13.50 3.99 -11.40
N GLU A 249 -13.32 5.31 -11.35
CA GLU A 249 -13.85 6.25 -12.37
C GLU A 249 -13.19 6.03 -13.75
N ARG A 250 -12.05 5.34 -13.81
CA ARG A 250 -11.36 4.97 -15.06
C ARG A 250 -11.81 3.63 -15.62
N CYS A 251 -12.65 2.88 -14.92
CA CYS A 251 -13.06 1.59 -15.40
C CYS A 251 -13.94 1.69 -16.66
N GLU A 252 -13.75 0.76 -17.57
CA GLU A 252 -14.33 0.77 -18.90
C GLU A 252 -15.32 -0.38 -19.09
N VAL A 253 -16.31 -0.15 -19.94
CA VAL A 253 -17.17 -1.21 -20.45
C VAL A 253 -16.60 -1.69 -21.78
N TRP A 254 -16.27 -2.98 -21.87
CA TRP A 254 -15.74 -3.58 -23.08
C TRP A 254 -16.80 -4.41 -23.81
N ALA A 255 -16.74 -4.42 -25.15
CA ALA A 255 -17.69 -5.15 -25.99
C ALA A 255 -17.51 -6.68 -25.93
N ALA A 256 -16.34 -7.15 -25.48
CA ALA A 256 -16.00 -8.55 -25.34
C ALA A 256 -14.91 -8.72 -24.27
N GLU A 257 -14.56 -9.96 -23.98
CA GLU A 257 -13.52 -10.32 -23.00
C GLU A 257 -12.15 -9.71 -23.35
N VAL A 258 -11.79 -9.69 -24.64
CA VAL A 258 -10.55 -9.09 -25.12
C VAL A 258 -10.85 -7.78 -25.87
N PRO A 259 -10.32 -6.64 -25.42
CA PRO A 259 -10.45 -5.35 -26.13
C PRO A 259 -9.64 -5.27 -27.43
N ASP A 260 -10.04 -4.36 -28.33
CA ASP A 260 -9.46 -4.26 -29.68
C ASP A 260 -8.01 -3.76 -29.74
N GLY A 261 -7.48 -3.20 -28.66
CA GLY A 261 -6.07 -2.78 -28.56
C GLY A 261 -5.08 -3.93 -28.28
N VAL A 262 -5.56 -5.12 -27.89
CA VAL A 262 -4.73 -6.22 -27.38
C VAL A 262 -4.02 -6.99 -28.50
N ALA A 263 -2.69 -6.96 -28.54
CA ALA A 263 -1.89 -7.75 -29.47
C ALA A 263 -1.51 -9.14 -28.91
N VAL A 264 -1.27 -9.26 -27.60
CA VAL A 264 -0.92 -10.54 -26.94
C VAL A 264 -1.49 -10.63 -25.54
N ILE A 265 -1.66 -11.85 -25.03
CA ILE A 265 -2.14 -12.10 -23.66
C ILE A 265 -1.09 -12.86 -22.84
N THR A 266 -0.88 -12.41 -21.61
CA THR A 266 -0.04 -13.06 -20.60
C THR A 266 -0.82 -13.31 -19.31
N ALA A 267 -0.31 -14.17 -18.42
CA ALA A 267 -0.94 -14.44 -17.13
C ALA A 267 0.04 -14.38 -15.95
N GLY A 268 -0.41 -13.83 -14.83
CA GLY A 268 0.30 -13.83 -13.55
C GLY A 268 -0.41 -14.76 -12.59
N ILE A 269 0.33 -15.62 -11.91
CA ILE A 269 -0.22 -16.62 -11.01
C ILE A 269 0.42 -16.42 -9.64
N ASP A 270 -0.40 -16.10 -8.65
CA ASP A 270 0.00 -16.12 -7.25
C ASP A 270 -0.45 -17.44 -6.61
N THR A 271 0.47 -18.07 -5.88
CA THR A 271 0.22 -19.36 -5.22
C THR A 271 0.01 -19.11 -3.74
N GLN A 272 -1.24 -19.24 -3.31
CA GLN A 272 -1.63 -19.18 -1.90
C GLN A 272 -1.70 -20.60 -1.32
N ASP A 273 -2.04 -20.74 -0.04
CA ASP A 273 -2.08 -22.06 0.62
C ASP A 273 -3.26 -22.93 0.16
N ASP A 274 -4.36 -22.32 -0.29
CA ASP A 274 -5.64 -22.98 -0.60
C ASP A 274 -6.19 -22.67 -2.01
N ARG A 275 -5.45 -21.88 -2.80
CA ARG A 275 -5.91 -21.41 -4.12
C ARG A 275 -4.78 -20.88 -4.99
N PHE A 276 -5.09 -20.73 -6.27
CA PHE A 276 -4.36 -19.89 -7.22
C PHE A 276 -5.16 -18.62 -7.50
N GLU A 277 -4.52 -17.46 -7.46
CA GLU A 277 -5.07 -16.21 -7.97
C GLU A 277 -4.40 -15.88 -9.31
N ILE A 278 -5.19 -15.63 -10.34
CA ILE A 278 -4.73 -15.53 -11.71
C ILE A 278 -5.18 -14.19 -12.30
N GLU A 279 -4.19 -13.37 -12.67
CA GLU A 279 -4.42 -12.12 -13.40
C GLU A 279 -4.05 -12.32 -14.86
N VAL A 280 -5.03 -12.19 -15.76
CA VAL A 280 -4.83 -12.27 -17.21
C VAL A 280 -4.76 -10.86 -17.79
N VAL A 281 -3.70 -10.58 -18.54
CA VAL A 281 -3.45 -9.25 -19.08
C VAL A 281 -3.21 -9.26 -20.58
N GLY A 282 -3.92 -8.40 -21.28
CA GLY A 282 -3.68 -8.06 -22.67
C GLY A 282 -2.63 -6.95 -22.80
N TRP A 283 -1.78 -7.04 -23.83
CA TRP A 283 -0.77 -6.03 -24.15
C TRP A 283 -0.90 -5.56 -25.58
N GLY A 284 -0.85 -4.25 -25.78
CA GLY A 284 -1.03 -3.59 -27.07
C GLY A 284 0.18 -2.76 -27.47
N ARG A 285 -0.05 -1.90 -28.47
CA ARG A 285 0.96 -0.95 -28.95
C ARG A 285 1.42 -0.06 -27.78
N SER A 286 2.68 0.37 -27.83
CA SER A 286 3.25 1.33 -26.88
C SER A 286 3.12 0.93 -25.41
N GLU A 287 3.06 -0.38 -25.16
CA GLU A 287 2.97 -0.97 -23.81
C GLU A 287 1.65 -0.70 -23.06
N GLU A 288 0.58 -0.31 -23.75
CA GLU A 288 -0.76 -0.33 -23.18
C GLU A 288 -1.13 -1.73 -22.70
N SER A 289 -1.91 -1.77 -21.61
CA SER A 289 -2.31 -3.02 -20.98
C SER A 289 -3.75 -3.01 -20.52
N TRP A 290 -4.41 -4.16 -20.59
CA TRP A 290 -5.81 -4.39 -20.18
C TRP A 290 -5.86 -5.52 -19.16
N SER A 291 -6.38 -5.25 -17.96
CA SER A 291 -6.69 -6.30 -16.96
C SER A 291 -7.90 -7.10 -17.44
N ILE A 292 -7.66 -8.16 -18.22
CA ILE A 292 -8.72 -8.92 -18.88
C ILE A 292 -9.55 -9.70 -17.85
N ALA A 293 -8.90 -10.43 -16.94
CA ALA A 293 -9.58 -11.23 -15.94
C ALA A 293 -8.76 -11.35 -14.66
N HIS A 294 -9.46 -11.46 -13.54
CA HIS A 294 -8.92 -11.81 -12.23
C HIS A 294 -9.72 -12.99 -11.68
N ASP A 295 -9.19 -14.20 -11.86
CA ASP A 295 -9.88 -15.45 -11.53
C ASP A 295 -9.19 -16.19 -10.39
N VAL A 296 -9.97 -16.98 -9.66
CA VAL A 296 -9.48 -17.81 -8.55
C VAL A 296 -9.76 -19.26 -8.85
N ILE A 297 -8.76 -20.12 -8.66
CA ILE A 297 -8.91 -21.59 -8.66
C ILE A 297 -8.68 -22.08 -7.23
N GLU A 298 -9.75 -22.48 -6.57
CA GLU A 298 -9.75 -22.97 -5.18
C GLU A 298 -9.48 -24.47 -5.16
N GLY A 299 -8.68 -24.96 -4.20
CA GLY A 299 -8.49 -26.39 -4.01
C GLY A 299 -7.28 -26.76 -3.17
N ASP A 300 -7.17 -28.04 -2.85
CA ASP A 300 -6.03 -28.58 -2.11
C ASP A 300 -4.81 -28.72 -3.04
N LEU A 301 -3.86 -27.79 -2.91
CA LEU A 301 -2.63 -27.78 -3.70
C LEU A 301 -1.70 -28.97 -3.39
N GLU A 302 -2.05 -29.77 -2.36
CA GLU A 302 -1.40 -31.04 -2.13
C GLU A 302 -1.79 -32.15 -3.13
N THR A 303 -2.92 -31.99 -3.82
CA THR A 303 -3.43 -32.89 -4.86
C THR A 303 -3.12 -32.39 -6.27
N ASP A 304 -3.18 -33.26 -7.28
CA ASP A 304 -2.91 -32.88 -8.68
C ASP A 304 -4.06 -32.07 -9.33
N GLU A 305 -5.28 -32.21 -8.82
CA GLU A 305 -6.51 -31.70 -9.45
C GLU A 305 -6.50 -30.17 -9.66
N PRO A 306 -6.13 -29.32 -8.68
CA PRO A 306 -6.09 -27.88 -8.90
C PRO A 306 -5.02 -27.46 -9.91
N TRP A 307 -3.91 -28.21 -10.01
CA TRP A 307 -2.84 -27.95 -10.97
C TRP A 307 -3.25 -28.33 -12.39
N GLU A 308 -4.04 -29.38 -12.56
CA GLU A 308 -4.65 -29.75 -13.85
C GLU A 308 -5.65 -28.69 -14.31
N ARG A 309 -6.51 -28.19 -13.41
CA ARG A 309 -7.42 -27.07 -13.69
C ARG A 309 -6.67 -25.80 -14.04
N LEU A 310 -5.59 -25.48 -13.33
CA LEU A 310 -4.73 -24.34 -13.68
C LEU A 310 -4.13 -24.49 -15.09
N ASP A 311 -3.64 -25.68 -15.45
CA ASP A 311 -3.11 -25.91 -16.79
C ASP A 311 -4.18 -25.78 -17.88
N ALA A 312 -5.39 -26.26 -17.61
CA ALA A 312 -6.55 -26.13 -18.49
C ALA A 312 -6.97 -24.66 -18.65
N TYR A 313 -6.99 -23.90 -17.56
CA TYR A 313 -7.26 -22.46 -17.56
C TYR A 313 -6.27 -21.72 -18.46
N LEU A 314 -4.97 -21.98 -18.31
CA LEU A 314 -3.93 -21.36 -19.14
C LEU A 314 -3.97 -21.77 -20.62
N LYS A 315 -4.76 -22.79 -20.99
CA LYS A 315 -4.99 -23.24 -22.38
C LYS A 315 -6.24 -22.63 -23.00
N GLN A 316 -7.08 -21.92 -22.23
CA GLN A 316 -8.30 -21.32 -22.75
C GLN A 316 -8.01 -20.29 -23.84
N ILE A 317 -8.97 -20.16 -24.76
CA ILE A 317 -8.96 -19.15 -25.81
C ILE A 317 -9.80 -17.96 -25.35
N TRP A 318 -9.21 -16.78 -25.44
CA TRP A 318 -9.77 -15.50 -25.02
C TRP A 318 -10.24 -14.75 -26.26
N ARG A 319 -11.49 -14.28 -26.29
CA ARG A 319 -12.13 -13.85 -27.54
C ARG A 319 -12.39 -12.34 -27.58
N ARG A 320 -12.15 -11.74 -28.75
CA ARG A 320 -12.57 -10.38 -29.12
C ARG A 320 -14.01 -10.33 -29.60
N ALA A 321 -14.53 -9.12 -29.77
CA ALA A 321 -15.89 -8.87 -30.26
C ALA A 321 -16.14 -9.43 -31.68
N ASP A 322 -15.10 -9.51 -32.51
CA ASP A 322 -15.15 -10.11 -33.84
C ASP A 322 -15.06 -11.66 -33.83
N GLY A 323 -15.01 -12.28 -32.65
CA GLY A 323 -14.88 -13.72 -32.46
C GLY A 323 -13.46 -14.27 -32.61
N ARG A 324 -12.48 -13.46 -33.00
CA ARG A 324 -11.08 -13.90 -33.10
C ARG A 324 -10.50 -14.15 -31.70
N GLY A 325 -9.65 -15.17 -31.62
CA GLY A 325 -9.16 -15.72 -30.35
C GLY A 325 -7.67 -15.50 -30.09
N PHE A 326 -7.34 -15.39 -28.80
CA PHE A 326 -6.01 -15.27 -28.26
C PHE A 326 -5.74 -16.41 -27.29
N ALA A 327 -4.55 -16.99 -27.35
CA ALA A 327 -4.06 -17.89 -26.30
C ALA A 327 -3.11 -17.12 -25.37
N ILE A 328 -3.01 -17.54 -24.10
CA ILE A 328 -1.98 -17.04 -23.18
C ILE A 328 -0.61 -17.50 -23.68
N ILE A 329 0.25 -16.56 -24.07
CA ILE A 329 1.54 -16.86 -24.72
C ILE A 329 2.71 -17.03 -23.74
N ALA A 330 2.53 -16.58 -22.51
CA ALA A 330 3.48 -16.72 -21.40
C ALA A 330 2.80 -16.48 -20.06
N ALA A 331 3.35 -17.07 -19.01
CA ALA A 331 2.89 -16.82 -17.64
C ALA A 331 4.06 -16.76 -16.65
N CYS A 332 3.88 -16.00 -15.57
CA CYS A 332 4.78 -15.99 -14.42
C CYS A 332 4.04 -16.51 -13.20
N MET A 333 4.65 -17.41 -12.44
CA MET A 333 4.11 -17.98 -11.21
C MET A 333 5.05 -17.67 -10.04
N ASP A 334 4.55 -17.05 -8.97
CA ASP A 334 5.38 -16.79 -7.79
C ASP A 334 5.73 -18.08 -7.06
N SER A 335 7.01 -18.25 -6.78
CA SER A 335 7.52 -19.39 -6.02
C SER A 335 7.86 -19.02 -4.58
N GLY A 336 7.42 -17.85 -4.09
CA GLY A 336 7.76 -17.36 -2.76
C GLY A 336 7.05 -18.07 -1.60
N GLY A 337 6.02 -18.89 -1.87
CA GLY A 337 5.11 -19.51 -0.88
C GLY A 337 5.46 -20.93 -0.41
N HIS A 338 4.54 -21.55 0.33
CA HIS A 338 4.72 -22.87 0.95
C HIS A 338 4.80 -24.03 -0.06
N HIS A 339 4.23 -23.89 -1.26
CA HIS A 339 4.25 -24.91 -2.32
C HIS A 339 5.40 -24.76 -3.34
N THR A 340 6.54 -24.19 -2.92
CA THR A 340 7.67 -23.83 -3.81
C THR A 340 8.09 -24.95 -4.78
N GLN A 341 8.22 -26.19 -4.30
CA GLN A 341 8.69 -27.30 -5.14
C GLN A 341 7.67 -27.69 -6.21
N LYS A 342 6.38 -27.70 -5.88
CA LYS A 342 5.31 -27.99 -6.85
C LYS A 342 5.18 -26.92 -7.92
N VAL A 343 5.35 -25.65 -7.54
CA VAL A 343 5.47 -24.52 -8.50
C VAL A 343 6.61 -24.76 -9.49
N TYR A 344 7.77 -25.21 -8.99
CA TYR A 344 8.92 -25.52 -9.84
C TYR A 344 8.64 -26.66 -10.81
N ASP A 345 8.04 -27.75 -10.33
CA ASP A 345 7.73 -28.91 -11.17
C ASP A 345 6.66 -28.58 -12.22
N PHE A 346 5.63 -27.81 -11.85
CA PHE A 346 4.61 -27.31 -12.76
C PHE A 346 5.20 -26.45 -13.89
N CYS A 347 6.02 -25.45 -13.53
CA CYS A 347 6.66 -24.55 -14.49
C CYS A 347 7.68 -25.28 -15.36
N ARG A 348 8.48 -26.18 -14.78
CA ARG A 348 9.50 -26.96 -15.48
C ARG A 348 8.90 -27.80 -16.60
N ALA A 349 7.78 -28.46 -16.35
CA ALA A 349 7.06 -29.23 -17.35
C ALA A 349 6.52 -28.36 -18.51
N ARG A 350 6.37 -27.04 -18.28
CA ARG A 350 5.68 -26.10 -19.17
C ARG A 350 6.57 -24.97 -19.71
N LEU A 351 7.90 -25.08 -19.58
CA LEU A 351 8.85 -24.11 -20.15
C LEU A 351 8.68 -23.93 -21.67
N GLY A 352 8.20 -24.95 -22.38
CA GLY A 352 7.86 -24.87 -23.81
C GLY A 352 6.75 -23.86 -24.12
N ARG A 353 5.82 -23.66 -23.18
CA ARG A 353 4.73 -22.65 -23.21
C ARG A 353 5.10 -21.35 -22.50
N ARG A 354 6.38 -21.17 -22.13
CA ARG A 354 6.90 -19.95 -21.47
C ARG A 354 6.20 -19.65 -20.14
N ILE A 355 5.97 -20.69 -19.36
CA ILE A 355 5.49 -20.58 -17.98
C ILE A 355 6.71 -20.62 -17.06
N TRP A 356 6.96 -19.52 -16.36
CA TRP A 356 8.18 -19.33 -15.55
C TRP A 356 7.85 -19.20 -14.08
N ALA A 357 8.60 -19.93 -13.25
CA ALA A 357 8.65 -19.65 -11.82
C ALA A 357 9.52 -18.42 -11.58
N ILE A 358 9.02 -17.48 -10.80
CA ILE A 358 9.70 -16.23 -10.45
C ILE A 358 9.85 -16.13 -8.93
N LYS A 359 10.87 -15.41 -8.48
CA LYS A 359 11.07 -15.10 -7.06
C LYS A 359 11.60 -13.69 -6.91
N GLY A 360 10.95 -12.90 -6.05
CA GLY A 360 11.42 -11.56 -5.72
C GLY A 360 12.82 -11.56 -5.10
N GLU A 361 13.67 -10.63 -5.53
CA GLU A 361 14.98 -10.43 -4.90
C GLU A 361 14.83 -9.90 -3.47
N SER A 362 15.58 -10.48 -2.52
CA SER A 362 15.75 -9.92 -1.19
C SER A 362 16.84 -8.83 -1.21
N ALA A 363 16.49 -7.63 -1.65
CA ALA A 363 17.43 -6.51 -1.73
C ALA A 363 18.03 -6.18 -0.35
N ARG A 364 19.37 -6.20 -0.22
CA ARG A 364 20.11 -5.67 0.93
C ARG A 364 20.71 -4.32 0.55
N GLY A 365 20.43 -3.27 1.34
CA GLY A 365 21.10 -1.96 1.21
C GLY A 365 20.65 -1.08 0.04
N GLY A 366 19.38 -1.13 -0.36
CA GLY A 366 18.79 -0.14 -1.29
C GLY A 366 19.19 -0.27 -2.77
N LYS A 367 20.01 -1.26 -3.15
CA LYS A 367 20.30 -1.55 -4.56
C LYS A 367 19.02 -2.01 -5.29
N ARG A 368 18.72 -1.37 -6.44
CA ARG A 368 17.56 -1.70 -7.28
C ARG A 368 18.00 -2.54 -8.47
N SER A 369 17.59 -3.80 -8.48
CA SER A 369 17.77 -4.69 -9.63
C SER A 369 16.71 -4.42 -10.72
N PRO A 370 17.03 -4.69 -12.00
CA PRO A 370 16.07 -4.57 -13.08
C PRO A 370 14.89 -5.53 -12.89
N VAL A 371 13.73 -5.19 -13.46
CA VAL A 371 12.49 -6.00 -13.37
C VAL A 371 12.75 -7.44 -13.82
N TRP A 372 13.47 -7.60 -14.93
CA TRP A 372 13.88 -8.91 -15.45
C TRP A 372 15.40 -8.99 -15.55
N PRO A 373 16.02 -10.13 -15.21
CA PRO A 373 17.47 -10.27 -15.24
C PRO A 373 18.02 -10.16 -16.67
N THR A 374 19.14 -9.45 -16.80
CA THR A 374 19.79 -9.18 -18.10
C THR A 374 20.62 -10.37 -18.62
N LYS A 375 21.00 -11.31 -17.75
CA LYS A 375 21.76 -12.52 -18.14
C LYS A 375 20.84 -13.60 -18.72
N ARG A 376 21.27 -14.19 -19.85
CA ARG A 376 20.51 -15.21 -20.58
C ARG A 376 20.40 -16.47 -19.75
N ILE A 377 19.17 -16.92 -19.51
CA ILE A 377 18.90 -18.20 -18.86
C ILE A 377 19.36 -19.29 -19.84
N THR A 378 20.55 -19.84 -19.60
CA THR A 378 21.05 -20.98 -20.38
C THR A 378 20.48 -22.27 -19.82
N SER A 379 20.10 -23.21 -20.69
CA SER A 379 19.74 -24.56 -20.28
C SER A 379 21.00 -25.31 -19.85
N ARG A 380 21.54 -25.02 -18.67
CA ARG A 380 22.70 -25.74 -18.15
C ARG A 380 22.41 -26.34 -16.78
N SER A 381 22.63 -27.66 -16.74
CA SER A 381 22.30 -28.66 -15.72
C SER A 381 20.80 -28.99 -15.63
N LYS A 382 20.45 -30.22 -16.04
CA LYS A 382 19.15 -30.87 -15.77
C LYS A 382 18.92 -31.16 -14.28
N SER A 383 19.88 -30.84 -13.39
CA SER A 383 19.88 -31.25 -11.99
C SER A 383 19.38 -30.20 -10.98
N SER A 384 19.14 -28.95 -11.37
CA SER A 384 18.41 -27.99 -10.51
C SER A 384 17.60 -26.99 -11.33
N PHE A 385 16.28 -26.97 -11.15
CA PHE A 385 15.44 -25.88 -11.64
C PHE A 385 15.66 -24.66 -10.75
N LYS A 386 15.92 -23.49 -11.34
CA LYS A 386 16.12 -22.23 -10.59
C LYS A 386 15.06 -21.22 -11.00
N PRO A 387 14.34 -20.58 -10.06
CA PRO A 387 13.41 -19.51 -10.38
C PRO A 387 14.16 -18.30 -10.94
N ILE A 388 13.43 -17.49 -11.71
CA ILE A 388 13.93 -16.22 -12.23
C ILE A 388 13.87 -15.19 -11.12
N ILE A 389 15.02 -14.62 -10.75
CA ILE A 389 15.08 -13.57 -9.73
C ILE A 389 14.71 -12.23 -10.36
N ILE A 390 13.71 -11.56 -9.79
CA ILE A 390 13.11 -10.34 -10.33
C ILE A 390 13.28 -9.15 -9.37
N GLY A 391 13.51 -7.98 -9.94
CA GLY A 391 13.55 -6.71 -9.21
C GLY A 391 12.14 -6.20 -8.89
N VAL A 392 11.58 -6.66 -7.77
CA VAL A 392 10.19 -6.33 -7.37
C VAL A 392 9.98 -4.83 -7.25
N ASN A 393 10.87 -4.11 -6.58
CA ASN A 393 10.73 -2.65 -6.39
C ASN A 393 10.69 -1.88 -7.72
N ALA A 394 11.52 -2.25 -8.70
CA ALA A 394 11.51 -1.61 -10.01
C ALA A 394 10.19 -1.87 -10.77
N ALA A 395 9.60 -3.05 -10.58
CA ALA A 395 8.31 -3.39 -11.18
C ALA A 395 7.18 -2.60 -10.51
N LYS A 396 7.20 -2.46 -9.18
CA LYS A 396 6.26 -1.63 -8.42
C LYS A 396 6.31 -0.17 -8.87
N ASP A 397 7.50 0.40 -9.01
CA ASP A 397 7.67 1.78 -9.49
C ASP A 397 7.11 1.95 -10.91
N THR A 398 7.31 0.96 -11.77
CA THR A 398 6.78 0.98 -13.14
C THR A 398 5.25 0.96 -13.14
N VAL A 399 4.62 0.05 -12.38
CA VAL A 399 3.16 -0.01 -12.24
C VAL A 399 2.64 1.31 -11.67
N ARG A 400 3.27 1.82 -10.61
CA ARG A 400 2.87 3.08 -9.98
C ARG A 400 2.95 4.25 -10.96
N GLY A 401 4.04 4.37 -11.71
CA GLY A 401 4.20 5.39 -12.74
C GLY A 401 3.11 5.34 -13.81
N ARG A 402 2.66 4.14 -14.18
CA ARG A 402 1.57 3.94 -15.16
C ARG A 402 0.19 4.26 -14.60
N LEU A 403 -0.05 3.95 -13.33
CA LEU A 403 -1.31 4.31 -12.68
C LEU A 403 -1.49 5.83 -12.66
N HIS A 404 -0.42 6.62 -12.60
CA HIS A 404 -0.49 8.09 -12.69
C HIS A 404 -0.73 8.65 -14.11
N ILE A 405 -0.83 7.81 -15.14
CA ILE A 405 -1.19 8.27 -16.48
C ILE A 405 -2.69 8.54 -16.50
N GLU A 406 -3.06 9.75 -16.91
CA GLU A 406 -4.46 10.15 -17.04
C GLU A 406 -5.16 9.42 -18.19
N PRO A 407 -6.49 9.22 -18.12
CA PRO A 407 -7.25 8.63 -19.22
C PRO A 407 -7.06 9.45 -20.50
N PRO A 408 -6.91 8.81 -21.67
CA PRO A 408 -6.91 9.54 -22.94
C PRO A 408 -8.27 10.22 -23.15
N GLU A 409 -8.26 11.48 -23.60
CA GLU A 409 -9.47 12.28 -23.85
C GLU A 409 -10.27 11.78 -25.07
N ASN A 410 -9.67 10.93 -25.91
CA ASN A 410 -10.26 10.32 -27.12
C ASN A 410 -9.94 8.82 -27.17
N THR A 411 -10.45 8.09 -28.17
CA THR A 411 -10.01 6.72 -28.52
C THR A 411 -8.55 6.62 -28.97
N ASP A 412 -7.74 7.65 -28.73
CA ASP A 412 -6.34 7.71 -29.11
C ASP A 412 -5.50 6.82 -28.18
N PRO A 413 -4.54 6.06 -28.70
CA PRO A 413 -3.64 5.26 -27.89
C PRO A 413 -2.88 6.11 -26.86
N ALA A 414 -2.95 5.73 -25.58
CA ALA A 414 -2.19 6.30 -24.47
C ALA A 414 -1.02 5.38 -24.07
N PRO A 415 0.23 5.70 -24.48
CA PRO A 415 1.39 4.86 -24.19
C PRO A 415 1.51 4.47 -22.72
N SER A 416 1.67 3.17 -22.46
CA SER A 416 1.80 2.58 -21.11
C SER A 416 0.57 2.73 -20.20
N TYR A 417 -0.57 3.19 -20.70
CA TYR A 417 -1.79 3.27 -19.92
C TYR A 417 -2.31 1.88 -19.52
N MET A 418 -2.96 1.83 -18.36
CA MET A 418 -3.54 0.62 -17.79
C MET A 418 -5.06 0.76 -17.78
N HIS A 419 -5.72 -0.07 -18.60
CA HIS A 419 -7.16 -0.16 -18.73
C HIS A 419 -7.71 -1.22 -17.76
N PHE A 420 -8.81 -0.89 -17.10
CA PHE A 420 -9.50 -1.76 -16.15
C PHE A 420 -10.97 -1.92 -16.55
N PRO A 421 -11.55 -3.13 -16.45
CA PRO A 421 -12.96 -3.34 -16.72
C PRO A 421 -13.83 -2.85 -15.55
N ILE A 422 -15.10 -2.54 -15.85
CA ILE A 422 -16.10 -2.05 -14.89
C ILE A 422 -16.41 -3.02 -13.73
N ASP A 423 -16.07 -4.29 -13.87
CA ASP A 423 -16.27 -5.31 -12.83
C ASP A 423 -15.19 -5.28 -11.73
N ARG A 424 -14.14 -4.45 -11.87
CA ARG A 424 -13.13 -4.23 -10.83
C ARG A 424 -13.71 -3.36 -9.74
N ASP A 425 -13.76 -3.90 -8.52
CA ASP A 425 -14.33 -3.24 -7.37
C ASP A 425 -13.28 -2.44 -6.56
N LEU A 426 -13.77 -1.74 -5.55
CA LEU A 426 -12.92 -0.96 -4.65
C LEU A 426 -11.91 -1.85 -3.89
N HIS A 427 -12.25 -3.11 -3.66
CA HIS A 427 -11.35 -4.07 -3.01
C HIS A 427 -10.14 -4.38 -3.89
N TYR A 428 -10.35 -4.64 -5.19
CA TYR A 428 -9.28 -4.83 -6.16
C TYR A 428 -8.31 -3.64 -6.19
N PHE A 429 -8.84 -2.41 -6.28
CA PHE A 429 -8.00 -1.22 -6.30
C PHE A 429 -7.31 -0.93 -4.96
N SER A 430 -7.95 -1.27 -3.84
CA SER A 430 -7.31 -1.20 -2.53
C SER A 430 -6.11 -2.15 -2.44
N GLN A 431 -6.25 -3.39 -2.93
CA GLN A 431 -5.13 -4.34 -3.00
C GLN A 431 -4.02 -3.84 -3.94
N LEU A 432 -4.38 -3.29 -5.11
CA LEU A 432 -3.45 -2.70 -6.06
C LEU A 432 -2.64 -1.53 -5.46
N LEU A 433 -3.28 -0.69 -4.64
CA LEU A 433 -2.66 0.49 -4.02
C LEU A 433 -2.04 0.21 -2.64
N ALA A 434 -2.31 -0.95 -2.02
CA ALA A 434 -1.83 -1.34 -0.69
C ALA A 434 -0.30 -1.45 -0.59
N GLU A 435 0.42 -1.39 -1.71
CA GLU A 435 1.88 -1.44 -1.76
C GLU A 435 2.58 -0.11 -1.41
N ARG A 436 2.19 0.54 -0.32
CA ARG A 436 3.07 1.56 0.27
C ARG A 436 4.31 0.87 0.82
N SER A 437 5.49 1.39 0.44
CA SER A 437 6.78 0.91 0.95
C SER A 437 6.89 1.19 2.45
N VAL A 438 6.39 0.26 3.25
CA VAL A 438 6.65 0.17 4.69
C VAL A 438 7.64 -0.98 4.88
N ILE A 439 8.65 -0.75 5.72
CA ILE A 439 9.63 -1.77 6.13
C ILE A 439 8.82 -2.95 6.75
N PRO A 440 8.84 -4.17 6.19
CA PRO A 440 7.88 -5.18 6.60
C PRO A 440 8.40 -5.98 7.80
N VAL A 441 7.55 -6.18 8.82
CA VAL A 441 7.71 -7.21 9.86
C VAL A 441 6.74 -8.39 9.67
N VAL A 442 5.81 -8.32 8.71
CA VAL A 442 5.04 -9.50 8.25
C VAL A 442 4.77 -9.36 6.75
N PRO A 443 4.99 -10.40 5.93
CA PRO A 443 4.78 -10.31 4.49
C PRO A 443 3.30 -10.50 4.16
N THR A 444 2.56 -9.41 3.99
CA THR A 444 1.32 -9.45 3.19
C THR A 444 1.71 -9.52 1.72
N LYS A 445 1.72 -10.73 1.16
CA LYS A 445 2.05 -11.04 -0.24
C LYS A 445 0.80 -11.09 -1.10
N HIS A 446 0.37 -10.00 -1.71
CA HIS A 446 -0.62 -10.10 -2.80
C HIS A 446 -0.38 -8.93 -3.75
N SER A 447 0.28 -9.23 -4.88
CA SER A 447 0.60 -8.22 -5.89
C SER A 447 0.58 -8.85 -7.28
N THR A 448 -0.52 -9.49 -7.64
CA THR A 448 -0.71 -10.12 -8.96
C THR A 448 -0.45 -9.14 -10.11
N VAL A 449 -0.65 -7.84 -9.84
CA VAL A 449 -0.39 -6.71 -10.76
C VAL A 449 1.11 -6.45 -11.00
N VAL A 450 1.98 -6.76 -10.05
CA VAL A 450 3.44 -6.64 -10.24
C VAL A 450 3.94 -7.66 -11.28
N PHE A 451 3.25 -8.81 -11.42
CA PHE A 451 3.57 -9.81 -12.43
C PHE A 451 3.29 -9.34 -13.86
N ILE A 452 2.39 -8.39 -14.04
CA ILE A 452 2.03 -7.78 -15.34
C ILE A 452 3.32 -7.31 -16.03
N VAL A 453 4.07 -6.41 -15.40
CA VAL A 453 5.31 -5.85 -15.97
C VAL A 453 6.40 -6.92 -16.16
N MET A 454 6.42 -7.94 -15.29
CA MET A 454 7.43 -9.00 -15.31
C MET A 454 7.28 -9.95 -16.51
N GLN A 455 6.04 -10.37 -16.82
CA GLN A 455 5.75 -11.28 -17.93
C GLN A 455 6.17 -10.67 -19.27
N ARG A 456 5.81 -9.40 -19.47
CA ARG A 456 6.18 -8.65 -20.67
C ARG A 456 7.69 -8.46 -20.78
N CYS A 457 8.36 -8.06 -19.71
CA CYS A 457 9.82 -7.94 -19.71
C CYS A 457 10.49 -9.27 -20.07
N GLY A 458 9.96 -10.40 -19.60
CA GLY A 458 10.41 -11.73 -20.02
C GLY A 458 10.21 -12.03 -21.51
N LEU A 459 9.07 -11.64 -22.09
CA LEU A 459 8.81 -11.78 -23.53
C LEU A 459 9.71 -10.88 -24.39
N MET A 460 9.88 -9.62 -24.02
CA MET A 460 10.79 -8.68 -24.70
C MET A 460 12.24 -9.16 -24.62
N TYR A 461 12.64 -9.69 -23.46
CA TYR A 461 13.94 -10.33 -23.27
C TYR A 461 14.14 -11.52 -24.23
N MET A 462 13.07 -12.27 -24.52
CA MET A 462 13.07 -13.35 -25.51
C MET A 462 12.95 -12.89 -26.96
N GLY A 463 12.91 -11.58 -27.22
CA GLY A 463 12.91 -10.98 -28.55
C GLY A 463 11.52 -10.59 -29.08
N LEU A 464 10.48 -10.53 -28.23
CA LEU A 464 9.18 -10.01 -28.65
C LEU A 464 9.29 -8.54 -29.07
N LYS A 465 8.89 -8.22 -30.30
CA LYS A 465 8.70 -6.85 -30.77
C LYS A 465 7.22 -6.49 -30.72
N LEU A 466 6.76 -6.00 -29.57
CA LEU A 466 5.33 -5.78 -29.29
C LEU A 466 4.65 -4.86 -30.32
N ASN A 467 5.26 -3.72 -30.67
CA ASN A 467 4.68 -2.80 -31.66
C ASN A 467 4.58 -3.41 -33.05
N ALA A 468 5.63 -4.12 -33.49
CA ALA A 468 5.61 -4.80 -34.79
C ALA A 468 4.55 -5.92 -34.85
N LEU A 469 4.29 -6.58 -33.71
CA LEU A 469 3.22 -7.57 -33.61
C LEU A 469 1.84 -6.91 -33.62
N ALA A 470 1.66 -5.79 -32.93
CA ALA A 470 0.43 -5.00 -32.96
C ALA A 470 0.12 -4.50 -34.38
N ASP A 471 1.13 -3.96 -35.09
CA ASP A 471 1.02 -3.55 -36.51
C ASP A 471 0.62 -4.74 -37.40
N ASN A 472 1.20 -5.91 -37.15
CA ASN A 472 0.93 -7.10 -37.94
C ASN A 472 -0.50 -7.65 -37.71
N ILE A 473 -0.98 -7.65 -36.47
CA ILE A 473 -2.35 -8.08 -36.15
C ILE A 473 -3.36 -7.09 -36.74
N ALA A 474 -3.08 -5.79 -36.67
CA ALA A 474 -3.91 -4.77 -37.29
C ALA A 474 -3.95 -4.90 -38.82
N GLY A 475 -2.81 -5.18 -39.46
CA GLY A 475 -2.71 -5.35 -40.92
C GLY A 475 -3.13 -6.73 -41.43
N ASN A 476 -3.16 -7.75 -40.58
CA ASN A 476 -3.51 -9.13 -40.94
C ASN A 476 -4.24 -9.86 -39.78
N PRO A 477 -5.53 -9.56 -39.58
CA PRO A 477 -6.32 -10.08 -38.46
C PRO A 477 -6.49 -11.60 -38.47
N ASP A 478 -6.41 -12.23 -39.64
CA ASP A 478 -6.62 -13.68 -39.83
C ASP A 478 -5.49 -14.55 -39.26
N ARG A 479 -4.44 -13.91 -38.73
CA ARG A 479 -3.39 -14.58 -37.97
C ARG A 479 -3.82 -14.98 -36.55
N LEU A 480 -4.89 -14.35 -36.04
CA LEU A 480 -5.54 -14.74 -34.79
C LEU A 480 -6.32 -16.04 -34.98
N ILE A 481 -6.65 -16.70 -33.87
CA ILE A 481 -7.46 -17.93 -33.93
C ILE A 481 -8.82 -17.56 -34.51
N THR A 482 -9.24 -18.26 -35.57
CA THR A 482 -10.48 -17.94 -36.27
C THR A 482 -11.70 -18.10 -35.35
N PRO A 483 -12.79 -17.34 -35.63
CA PRO A 483 -14.04 -17.50 -34.90
C PRO A 483 -14.54 -18.95 -34.95
N PRO A 484 -15.07 -19.50 -33.84
CA PRO A 484 -15.62 -20.84 -33.84
C PRO A 484 -16.95 -20.85 -34.62
N ALA A 485 -17.27 -21.99 -35.23
CA ALA A 485 -18.53 -22.16 -35.99
C ALA A 485 -19.77 -22.10 -35.09
N GLN A 486 -19.62 -22.36 -33.80
CA GLN A 486 -20.66 -22.25 -32.77
C GLN A 486 -20.11 -21.47 -31.56
N PRO A 487 -20.96 -20.74 -30.82
CA PRO A 487 -20.54 -20.07 -29.59
C PRO A 487 -19.99 -21.08 -28.58
N GLU A 488 -18.74 -20.90 -28.17
CA GLU A 488 -18.09 -21.72 -27.13
C GLU A 488 -18.36 -21.08 -25.77
N ILE A 489 -18.93 -21.85 -24.84
CA ILE A 489 -19.08 -21.41 -23.44
C ILE A 489 -17.77 -21.72 -22.71
N LYS A 490 -17.17 -20.70 -22.10
CA LYS A 490 -15.94 -20.86 -21.32
C LYS A 490 -16.21 -21.68 -20.07
N THR A 491 -15.45 -22.76 -19.89
CA THR A 491 -15.58 -23.62 -18.70
C THR A 491 -15.14 -22.86 -17.46
N ASN A 492 -16.00 -22.84 -16.44
CA ASN A 492 -15.64 -22.34 -15.12
C ASN A 492 -14.77 -23.38 -14.40
N LEU A 493 -13.54 -23.00 -14.04
CA LEU A 493 -12.54 -23.87 -13.42
C LEU A 493 -12.30 -23.53 -11.94
N ARG A 494 -13.13 -22.67 -11.34
CA ARG A 494 -12.94 -22.17 -9.97
C ARG A 494 -12.98 -23.26 -8.91
N PHE A 495 -13.97 -24.15 -8.99
CA PHE A 495 -14.24 -25.13 -7.92
C PHE A 495 -13.76 -26.54 -8.28
N PRO A 496 -13.40 -27.35 -7.27
CA PRO A 496 -13.04 -28.76 -7.47
C PRO A 496 -14.11 -29.54 -8.22
N GLY A 497 -13.69 -30.46 -9.10
CA GLY A 497 -14.59 -31.31 -9.88
C GLY A 497 -15.13 -30.66 -11.17
N ALA A 498 -14.60 -29.50 -11.56
CA ALA A 498 -14.88 -28.92 -12.86
C ALA A 498 -14.46 -29.88 -13.99
N ILE A 499 -15.32 -30.07 -14.99
CA ILE A 499 -15.04 -30.96 -16.13
C ILE A 499 -13.95 -30.33 -16.99
N ILE A 500 -12.74 -30.86 -16.91
CA ILE A 500 -11.62 -30.44 -17.75
C ILE A 500 -11.83 -31.02 -19.15
N PRO A 501 -11.93 -30.20 -20.21
CA PRO A 501 -12.01 -30.70 -21.57
C PRO A 501 -10.76 -31.53 -21.89
N GLN A 502 -10.93 -32.79 -22.28
CA GLN A 502 -9.80 -33.63 -22.68
C GLN A 502 -9.14 -33.06 -23.93
N SER A 503 -7.88 -32.61 -23.83
CA SER A 503 -7.14 -32.15 -24.99
C SER A 503 -6.70 -33.35 -25.84
N THR A 504 -7.29 -33.52 -27.01
CA THR A 504 -6.91 -34.54 -28.00
C THR A 504 -5.65 -34.19 -28.80
N GLU A 505 -4.99 -33.06 -28.52
CA GLU A 505 -3.84 -32.60 -29.31
C GLU A 505 -2.48 -32.97 -28.70
N GLU A 506 -1.55 -33.38 -29.59
CA GLU A 506 -0.14 -33.64 -29.30
C GLU A 506 0.51 -32.54 -28.45
N LYS A 507 1.48 -32.93 -27.59
CA LYS A 507 2.33 -32.00 -26.83
C LYS A 507 2.73 -30.79 -27.69
N PRO A 508 2.34 -29.56 -27.33
CA PRO A 508 2.58 -28.40 -28.19
C PRO A 508 4.08 -28.24 -28.44
N LYS A 509 4.51 -28.41 -29.70
CA LYS A 509 5.89 -28.15 -30.12
C LYS A 509 6.17 -26.67 -29.89
N ARG A 510 7.31 -26.38 -29.25
CA ARG A 510 7.76 -25.02 -28.93
C ARG A 510 7.88 -24.19 -30.23
N LYS A 511 6.86 -23.39 -30.56
CA LYS A 511 6.94 -22.44 -31.67
C LYS A 511 8.01 -21.38 -31.32
N PRO A 512 9.08 -21.22 -32.13
CA PRO A 512 10.07 -20.17 -31.90
C PRO A 512 9.39 -18.79 -31.92
N MET A 513 9.96 -17.83 -31.18
CA MET A 513 9.44 -16.46 -31.11
C MET A 513 9.27 -15.82 -32.49
N SER A 514 10.14 -16.17 -33.44
CA SER A 514 10.07 -15.74 -34.84
C SER A 514 8.83 -16.24 -35.59
N GLN A 515 8.20 -17.34 -35.16
CA GLN A 515 6.93 -17.82 -35.74
C GLN A 515 5.71 -17.15 -35.11
N LEU A 516 5.88 -16.42 -34.00
CA LEU A 516 4.85 -15.59 -33.37
C LEU A 516 4.96 -14.10 -33.75
N LEU A 517 6.03 -13.73 -34.46
CA LEU A 517 6.29 -12.39 -34.96
C LEU A 517 6.17 -12.42 -36.50
N PRO A 518 6.04 -11.27 -37.19
CA PRO A 518 6.13 -11.20 -38.64
C PRO A 518 7.34 -11.96 -39.20
#